data_AF-A0A822GIJ7-F1
#
_entry.id   AF-A0A822GIJ7-F1
#
_cell.length_a   1.000
_cell.length_b   1.000
_cell.length_c   1.000
_cell.angle_alpha   90.00
_cell.angle_beta   90.00
_cell.angle_gamma   90.00
#
_symmetry.space_group_name_H-M   'P 1'
#
loop_
_entity.id
_entity.type
_entity.pdbx_description
1 polymer ?
#
loop_
_entity_poly.entity_id
_entity_poly.type
_entity_poly.pdbx_seq_one_letter_code
_entity_poly.pdbx_strand_id
1 'polypeptide(L)' 'AGGKGAGNGLHQLNEPTDVLIDKETDSLIICDAQNRRVVRWSCRSGTTQGEILI' A
#
# COMPACT_ATOMS: atom_id res chain seq x y z
N ALA A 1 5.80 -2.26 4.78
CA ALA A 1 6.77 -2.13 3.66
C ALA A 1 7.57 -3.43 3.42
N GLY A 2 6.99 -4.63 3.48
CA GLY A 2 7.68 -5.89 3.11
C GLY A 2 9.15 -6.09 3.54
N GLY A 3 9.62 -5.52 4.66
CA GLY A 3 11.04 -5.57 5.08
C GLY A 3 11.99 -4.54 4.43
N LYS A 4 11.50 -3.50 3.75
CA LYS A 4 12.29 -2.50 3.00
C LYS A 4 12.48 -1.15 3.71
N GLY A 5 12.14 -1.07 5.00
CA GLY A 5 12.23 0.15 5.80
C GLY A 5 11.18 1.22 5.41
N ALA A 6 11.23 2.36 6.12
CA ALA A 6 10.40 3.51 5.81
C ALA A 6 10.93 4.28 4.59
N GLY A 7 10.04 4.78 3.75
CA GLY A 7 10.41 5.52 2.53
C GLY A 7 9.24 5.79 1.59
N ASN A 8 9.51 6.44 0.46
CA ASN A 8 8.50 6.88 -0.51
C ASN A 8 8.33 5.96 -1.72
N GLY A 9 9.15 4.90 -1.86
CA GLY A 9 8.97 3.90 -2.93
C GLY A 9 7.62 3.18 -2.83
N LEU A 10 7.10 2.64 -3.94
CA LEU A 10 5.82 1.90 -3.94
C LEU A 10 5.86 0.60 -3.12
N HIS A 11 7.07 0.07 -2.88
CA HIS A 11 7.34 -1.06 -2.00
C HIS A 11 7.67 -0.64 -0.55
N GLN A 12 7.64 0.66 -0.27
CA GLN A 12 7.87 1.26 1.04
C GLN A 12 6.61 1.97 1.55
N LEU A 13 6.53 2.18 2.86
CA LEU A 13 5.48 2.93 3.55
C LEU A 13 6.18 3.85 4.55
N ASN A 14 5.55 4.94 4.96
CA ASN A 14 6.05 5.89 5.92
C ASN A 14 4.93 6.32 6.88
N GLU A 15 5.01 5.80 8.11
CA GLU A 15 4.00 5.98 9.17
C GLU A 15 2.55 5.74 8.68
N PRO A 16 2.22 4.53 8.16
CA PRO A 16 0.86 4.23 7.77
C PRO A 16 -0.07 4.26 8.99
N THR A 17 -1.27 4.81 8.81
CA THR A 17 -2.22 5.03 9.93
C THR A 17 -3.39 4.05 9.91
N ASP A 18 -3.74 3.50 8.75
CA ASP A 18 -4.87 2.59 8.61
C ASP A 18 -4.70 1.64 7.41
N VAL A 19 -5.42 0.52 7.45
CA VAL A 19 -5.49 -0.50 6.40
C VAL A 19 -6.89 -1.07 6.29
N LEU A 20 -7.39 -1.22 5.07
CA LEU A 20 -8.65 -1.89 4.78
C LEU A 20 -8.47 -2.99 3.74
N ILE A 21 -9.34 -3.99 3.79
CA ILE A 21 -9.41 -5.07 2.82
C ILE A 21 -10.61 -4.81 1.91
N ASP A 22 -10.35 -4.59 0.64
CA ASP A 22 -11.35 -4.54 -0.40
C ASP A 22 -11.58 -5.95 -0.95
N LYS A 23 -12.71 -6.55 -0.57
CA LYS A 23 -13.10 -7.91 -1.00
C LYS A 23 -13.55 -7.98 -2.45
N GLU A 24 -14.01 -6.87 -3.02
CA GLU A 24 -14.47 -6.84 -4.42
C GLU A 24 -13.27 -6.90 -5.37
N THR A 25 -12.23 -6.12 -5.07
CA THR A 25 -11.01 -6.10 -5.89
C THR A 25 -9.96 -7.12 -5.44
N ASP A 26 -10.13 -7.73 -4.27
CA ASP A 26 -9.12 -8.57 -3.59
C ASP A 26 -7.82 -7.79 -3.38
N SER A 27 -7.93 -6.64 -2.71
CA SER A 27 -6.81 -5.72 -2.49
C SER A 27 -6.73 -5.23 -1.05
N LEU A 28 -5.52 -4.88 -0.63
CA LEU A 28 -5.26 -4.05 0.55
C LEU A 28 -5.21 -2.59 0.13
N ILE A 29 -5.91 -1.71 0.83
CA ILE A 29 -5.77 -0.27 0.67
C ILE A 29 -5.18 0.30 1.97
N ILE A 30 -4.12 1.10 1.84
CA ILE A 30 -3.28 1.55 2.94
C ILE A 30 -3.24 3.09 2.94
N CYS A 31 -3.54 3.70 4.09
CA CYS A 31 -3.33 5.13 4.30
C CYS A 31 -1.88 5.39 4.72
N ASP A 32 -1.06 5.86 3.80
CA ASP A 32 0.39 6.07 3.96
C ASP A 32 0.68 7.53 4.34
N ALA A 33 0.44 7.87 5.60
CA ALA A 33 0.17 9.24 6.04
C ALA A 33 1.34 10.22 5.82
N GLN A 34 2.58 9.84 6.16
CA GLN A 34 3.72 10.75 5.97
C GLN A 34 4.16 10.86 4.51
N ASN A 35 3.79 9.90 3.67
CA ASN A 35 3.92 10.03 2.23
C ASN A 35 2.75 10.79 1.60
N ARG A 36 1.71 11.12 2.37
CA ARG A 36 0.50 11.83 1.94
C ARG A 36 -0.17 11.18 0.72
N ARG A 37 -0.26 9.86 0.75
CA ARG A 37 -0.85 9.06 -0.35
C ARG A 37 -1.71 7.94 0.19
N VAL A 38 -2.59 7.42 -0.67
CA VAL A 38 -3.27 6.14 -0.44
C VAL A 38 -2.76 5.14 -1.46
N VAL A 39 -2.30 3.99 -0.99
CA VAL A 39 -1.72 2.94 -1.84
C VAL A 39 -2.64 1.73 -1.86
N ARG A 40 -2.93 1.19 -3.04
CA ARG A 40 -3.60 -0.09 -3.23
C ARG A 40 -2.58 -1.18 -3.56
N TRP A 41 -2.76 -2.35 -2.97
CA TRP A 41 -1.99 -3.56 -3.22
C TRP A 41 -2.94 -4.69 -3.57
N SER A 42 -2.93 -5.13 -4.82
CA SER A 42 -3.66 -6.32 -5.24
C SER A 42 -3.08 -7.56 -4.55
N CYS A 43 -3.94 -8.37 -3.92
CA CYS A 43 -3.59 -9.65 -3.31
C CYS A 43 -3.52 -10.79 -4.34
N ARG A 44 -3.89 -10.51 -5.59
CA ARG A 44 -3.81 -11.49 -6.68
C ARG A 44 -2.36 -11.86 -6.97
N SER A 45 -2.15 -13.14 -7.24
CA SER A 45 -0.84 -13.72 -7.54
C SER A 45 -0.13 -12.96 -8.68
N GLY A 46 1.15 -12.64 -8.48
CA GLY A 46 1.99 -11.91 -9.45
C GLY A 46 2.09 -10.40 -9.23
N THR A 47 1.35 -9.83 -8.29
CA THR A 47 1.48 -8.40 -7.93
C THR A 47 2.72 -8.18 -7.06
N THR A 48 3.66 -7.35 -7.51
CA THR A 48 4.93 -7.08 -6.79
C THR A 48 5.08 -5.64 -6.30
N GLN A 49 4.14 -4.75 -6.67
CA GLN A 49 4.16 -3.35 -6.29
C GLN A 49 2.74 -2.81 -6.10
N GLY A 50 2.60 -1.86 -5.18
CA GLY A 50 1.37 -1.10 -5.01
C GLY A 50 1.23 0.01 -6.04
N GLU A 51 0.03 0.57 -6.13
CA GLU A 51 -0.29 1.72 -6.96
C GLU A 51 -0.90 2.85 -6.12
N ILE A 52 -0.68 4.09 -6.56
CA ILE A 52 -1.19 5.28 -5.86
C ILE A 52 -2.61 5.55 -6.34
N LEU A 53 -3.54 5.66 -5.41
CA LEU A 53 -4.92 6.03 -5.70
C LEU A 53 -5.15 7.55 -5.64
N ILE A 54 -4.45 8.23 -4.73
CA ILE A 54 -4.42 9.70 -4.57
C ILE A 54 -3.04 10.18 -4.14
#